data_AF-A0A8S8ZCE0-F1
#
_entry.id   AF-A0A8S8ZCE0-F1
#
_cell.length_a   1.000
_cell.length_b   1.000
_cell.length_c   1.000
_cell.angle_alpha   90.00
_cell.angle_beta   90.00
_cell.angle_gamma   90.00
#
_symmetry.space_group_name_H-M   'P 1'
#
loop_
_entity.id
_entity.type
_entity.pdbx_description
1 polymer ?
#
loop_
_entity_poly.entity_id
_entity_poly.type
_entity_poly.pdbx_seq_one_letter_code
_entity_poly.pdbx_strand_id
1 'polypeptide(L)'
;MPVDFIDFERAKMGEGLIVEGSVVSASPGTLTLEMTRLSQVTGDMKYYDAAARVMDVFEQGQNFTRVPGLWPIYVSMARKDVTNGNQFGVAGCADSLYEYLPKMYALTGGLEPRYESMSRAFLEAADKALFFRPMLPGNEDVLMIGTADVTVDEKEDMVLIPESEHLGCFVGGIYGLSGKLFRRPEWVESQGVKITNGCVYAYRAMPTGMMPERYNMVPCQSRDDKSCKWNEELWEREKRKRPEWKEHLPKGFTTAKDPRYILRPEAIESVFVMWRITGKQEFQEAAWDMFEAVSIGTETDFANAAVLDVTKAEYPLPKEDYMESFWLAETLKYFYLAFSPPDVISLDDFVLNTEAHPFRRPKKPRVDRPLKV
;
A
#
# COMPACT_ATOMS: atom_id res chain seq x y z
N MET A 1 5.67 -13.06 21.45
CA MET A 1 5.64 -12.59 20.05
C MET A 1 4.55 -13.36 19.34
N PRO A 2 3.86 -12.76 18.34
CA PRO A 2 2.83 -13.45 17.59
C PRO A 2 3.42 -14.62 16.78
N VAL A 3 2.55 -15.52 16.37
CA VAL A 3 2.83 -16.57 15.38
C VAL A 3 1.94 -16.31 14.17
N ASP A 4 2.42 -16.61 12.97
CA ASP A 4 1.63 -16.44 11.74
C ASP A 4 0.55 -17.53 11.64
N PHE A 5 0.88 -18.74 12.09
CA PHE A 5 -0.04 -19.88 12.03
C PHE A 5 -0.37 -20.42 13.41
N ILE A 6 -1.66 -20.42 13.75
CA ILE A 6 -2.18 -20.99 14.99
C ILE A 6 -2.92 -22.29 14.68
N ASP A 7 -2.45 -23.40 15.24
CA ASP A 7 -3.23 -24.63 15.36
C ASP A 7 -4.05 -24.57 16.65
N PHE A 8 -5.36 -24.37 16.52
CA PHE A 8 -6.26 -24.25 17.66
C PHE A 8 -6.38 -25.53 18.47
N GLU A 9 -6.30 -26.72 17.86
CA GLU A 9 -6.44 -27.99 18.59
C GLU A 9 -5.20 -28.24 19.45
N ARG A 10 -4.02 -28.00 18.88
CA ARG A 10 -2.76 -28.10 19.64
C ARG A 10 -2.66 -27.02 20.73
N ALA A 11 -3.09 -25.79 20.43
CA ALA A 11 -3.11 -24.71 21.40
C ALA A 11 -4.03 -25.02 22.60
N LYS A 12 -5.20 -25.62 22.37
CA LYS A 12 -6.13 -26.07 23.44
C LYS A 12 -5.51 -27.13 24.34
N MET A 13 -4.68 -28.02 23.78
CA MET A 13 -4.00 -29.08 24.51
C MET A 13 -2.75 -28.60 25.28
N GLY A 14 -2.41 -27.30 25.19
CA GLY A 14 -1.25 -26.74 25.87
C GLY A 14 0.09 -27.12 25.21
N GLU A 15 0.07 -27.63 23.97
CA GLU A 15 1.28 -27.95 23.19
C GLU A 15 2.05 -26.69 22.74
N GLY A 16 1.48 -25.52 22.99
CA GLY A 16 2.11 -24.21 22.79
C GLY A 16 2.00 -23.67 21.37
N LEU A 17 2.45 -22.42 21.21
CA LEU A 17 2.60 -21.75 19.91
C LEU A 17 4.09 -21.75 19.54
N ILE A 18 4.41 -22.12 18.29
CA ILE A 18 5.80 -22.15 17.80
C ILE A 18 6.01 -20.85 17.01
N VAL A 19 6.84 -19.95 17.56
CA VAL A 19 7.18 -18.70 16.88
C VAL A 19 8.12 -18.98 15.73
N GLU A 20 7.74 -18.53 14.54
CA GLU A 20 8.45 -18.76 13.31
C GLU A 20 9.80 -18.03 13.30
N GLY A 21 10.81 -18.70 12.74
CA GLY A 21 12.17 -18.17 12.62
C GLY A 21 12.31 -17.07 11.56
N SER A 22 11.35 -16.98 10.63
CA SER A 22 11.26 -15.97 9.57
C SER A 22 9.80 -15.82 9.16
N VAL A 23 9.31 -14.58 9.10
CA VAL A 23 7.96 -14.19 8.66
C VAL A 23 8.04 -12.95 7.78
N VAL A 24 7.02 -12.71 6.98
CA VAL A 24 6.87 -11.43 6.27
C VAL A 24 6.60 -10.32 7.29
N SER A 25 7.19 -9.14 7.12
CA SER A 25 7.16 -8.09 8.14
C SER A 25 5.77 -7.48 8.36
N ALA A 26 4.91 -7.52 7.32
CA ALA A 26 3.51 -7.16 7.42
C ALA A 26 2.75 -7.99 8.46
N SER A 27 2.97 -9.31 8.52
CA SER A 27 2.19 -10.21 9.39
C SER A 27 2.21 -9.82 10.88
N PRO A 28 3.37 -9.72 11.56
CA PRO A 28 3.41 -9.25 12.94
C PRO A 28 3.15 -7.75 13.09
N GLY A 29 3.33 -6.95 12.02
CA GLY A 29 3.15 -5.50 12.02
C GLY A 29 1.70 -5.01 11.94
N THR A 30 0.77 -5.88 11.51
CA THR A 30 -0.60 -5.49 11.10
C THR A 30 -1.65 -5.99 12.08
N LEU A 31 -1.37 -5.82 13.38
CA LEU A 31 -2.28 -6.21 14.46
C LEU A 31 -2.74 -5.03 15.30
N THR A 32 -2.09 -3.87 15.15
CA THR A 32 -2.17 -2.78 16.12
C THR A 32 -3.53 -2.08 16.11
N LEU A 33 -4.13 -1.81 14.95
CA LEU A 33 -5.44 -1.13 14.88
C LEU A 33 -6.54 -1.95 15.56
N GLU A 34 -6.69 -3.22 15.19
CA GLU A 34 -7.74 -4.12 15.69
C GLU A 34 -7.58 -4.36 17.18
N MET A 35 -6.36 -4.70 17.62
CA MET A 35 -6.09 -5.01 19.03
C MET A 35 -6.25 -3.79 19.92
N THR A 36 -5.81 -2.62 19.46
CA THR A 36 -6.05 -1.36 20.17
C THR A 36 -7.54 -1.05 20.24
N ARG A 37 -8.25 -1.21 19.12
CA ARG A 37 -9.69 -0.95 19.07
C ARG A 37 -10.47 -1.90 19.99
N LEU A 38 -10.06 -3.16 20.06
CA LEU A 38 -10.65 -4.15 20.95
C LEU A 38 -10.46 -3.76 22.42
N SER A 39 -9.27 -3.32 22.81
CA SER A 39 -9.03 -2.77 24.16
C SER A 39 -9.89 -1.52 24.45
N GLN A 40 -10.02 -0.59 23.50
CA GLN A 40 -10.85 0.60 23.67
C GLN A 40 -12.34 0.28 23.91
N VAL A 41 -12.86 -0.77 23.28
CA VAL A 41 -14.28 -1.16 23.38
C VAL A 41 -14.55 -2.03 24.60
N THR A 42 -13.61 -2.90 24.98
CA THR A 42 -13.80 -3.86 26.07
C THR A 42 -13.32 -3.35 27.42
N GLY A 43 -12.39 -2.39 27.45
CA GLY A 43 -11.67 -1.98 28.65
C GLY A 43 -10.55 -2.94 29.07
N ASP A 44 -10.34 -4.04 28.34
CA ASP A 44 -9.27 -5.01 28.62
C ASP A 44 -8.01 -4.65 27.81
N MET A 45 -6.98 -4.18 28.51
CA MET A 45 -5.75 -3.69 27.88
C MET A 45 -4.84 -4.80 27.33
N LYS A 46 -5.11 -6.08 27.61
CA LYS A 46 -4.24 -7.17 27.18
C LYS A 46 -4.04 -7.24 25.66
N TYR A 47 -5.05 -6.82 24.89
CA TYR A 47 -5.01 -6.82 23.42
C TYR A 47 -4.06 -5.75 22.91
N TYR A 48 -4.25 -4.49 23.33
CA TYR A 48 -3.33 -3.39 23.07
C TYR A 48 -1.91 -3.74 23.53
N ASP A 49 -1.74 -4.22 24.76
CA ASP A 49 -0.42 -4.54 25.32
C ASP A 49 0.30 -5.61 24.51
N ALA A 50 -0.43 -6.58 23.94
CA ALA A 50 0.14 -7.61 23.08
C ALA A 50 0.69 -7.03 21.77
N ALA A 51 -0.07 -6.17 21.09
CA ALA A 51 0.35 -5.55 19.84
C ALA A 51 1.44 -4.48 20.05
N ALA A 52 1.33 -3.68 21.11
CA ALA A 52 2.30 -2.62 21.44
C ALA A 52 3.72 -3.18 21.65
N ARG A 53 3.84 -4.33 22.34
CA ARG A 53 5.13 -5.02 22.53
C ARG A 53 5.77 -5.49 21.24
N VAL A 54 4.98 -5.78 20.20
CA VAL A 54 5.52 -6.11 18.88
C VAL A 54 6.07 -4.84 18.23
N MET A 55 5.33 -3.75 18.31
CA MET A 55 5.77 -2.46 17.77
C MET A 55 6.99 -1.89 18.49
N ASP A 56 7.21 -2.20 19.77
CA ASP A 56 8.46 -1.84 20.46
C ASP A 56 9.68 -2.43 19.73
N VAL A 57 9.57 -3.65 19.19
CA VAL A 57 10.67 -4.29 18.43
C VAL A 57 10.90 -3.55 17.11
N PHE A 58 9.82 -3.22 16.40
CA PHE A 58 9.90 -2.47 15.14
C PHE A 58 10.47 -1.06 15.34
N GLU A 59 9.97 -0.32 16.33
CA GLU A 59 10.45 1.02 16.69
C GLU A 59 11.94 1.01 17.02
N GLN A 60 12.40 0.06 17.85
CA GLN A 60 13.81 -0.07 18.23
C GLN A 60 14.71 -0.43 17.04
N GLY A 61 14.20 -1.14 16.04
CA GLY A 61 14.99 -1.60 14.89
C GLY A 61 14.98 -0.68 13.68
N GLN A 62 13.98 0.19 13.50
CA GLN A 62 13.72 0.91 12.23
C GLN A 62 14.92 1.67 11.67
N ASN A 63 15.69 2.33 12.53
CA ASN A 63 16.84 3.15 12.11
C ASN A 63 18.17 2.40 12.11
N PHE A 64 18.17 1.11 12.47
CA PHE A 64 19.37 0.25 12.51
C PHE A 64 19.38 -0.80 11.41
N THR A 65 18.45 -0.72 10.45
CA THR A 65 18.43 -1.57 9.26
C THR A 65 19.45 -1.08 8.24
N ARG A 66 19.58 -1.80 7.13
CA ARG A 66 20.45 -1.38 6.01
C ARG A 66 19.92 -0.15 5.28
N VAL A 67 18.61 0.12 5.36
CA VAL A 67 17.97 1.33 4.83
C VAL A 67 17.21 2.01 5.98
N PRO A 68 17.89 2.86 6.77
CA PRO A 68 17.27 3.50 7.94
C PRO A 68 15.93 4.16 7.62
N GLY A 69 14.89 3.81 8.39
CA GLY A 69 13.51 4.22 8.15
C GLY A 69 12.64 3.09 7.57
N LEU A 70 13.24 2.08 6.95
CA LEU A 70 12.55 0.90 6.41
C LEU A 70 12.98 -0.38 7.13
N TRP A 71 12.05 -1.31 7.28
CA TRP A 71 12.31 -2.69 7.67
C TRP A 71 12.46 -3.59 6.45
N PRO A 72 13.28 -4.66 6.54
CA PRO A 72 13.31 -5.69 5.52
C PRO A 72 11.95 -6.38 5.36
N ILE A 73 11.72 -6.93 4.17
CA ILE A 73 10.48 -7.65 3.86
C ILE A 73 10.29 -8.90 4.75
N TYR A 74 11.39 -9.55 5.15
CA TYR A 74 11.36 -10.69 6.07
C TYR A 74 12.05 -10.35 7.39
N VAL A 75 11.44 -10.77 8.49
CA VAL A 75 11.92 -10.52 9.87
C VAL A 75 11.77 -11.79 10.72
N SER A 76 12.36 -11.81 11.91
CA SER A 76 12.29 -12.96 12.82
C SER A 76 11.65 -12.58 14.15
N MET A 77 10.42 -13.04 14.39
CA MET A 77 9.75 -12.86 15.67
C MET A 77 10.34 -13.76 16.77
N ALA A 78 10.88 -14.94 16.41
CA ALA A 78 11.57 -15.81 17.37
C ALA A 78 12.83 -15.16 17.96
N ARG A 79 13.58 -14.42 17.13
CA ARG A 79 14.80 -13.70 17.55
C ARG A 79 14.56 -12.23 17.91
N LYS A 80 13.34 -11.70 17.67
CA LYS A 80 13.02 -10.27 17.72
C LYS A 80 13.97 -9.43 16.85
N ASP A 81 14.28 -9.97 15.68
CA ASP A 81 15.21 -9.38 14.72
C ASP A 81 14.42 -8.83 13.55
N VAL A 82 14.35 -7.52 13.47
CA VAL A 82 13.67 -6.76 12.40
C VAL A 82 14.67 -5.93 11.58
N THR A 83 15.97 -6.17 11.75
CA THR A 83 17.03 -5.35 11.15
C THR A 83 17.85 -6.09 10.12
N ASN A 84 17.97 -7.41 10.26
CA ASN A 84 18.76 -8.24 9.35
C ASN A 84 17.93 -8.67 8.14
N GLY A 85 18.12 -7.97 7.03
CA GLY A 85 17.61 -8.34 5.72
C GLY A 85 18.08 -7.37 4.64
N ASN A 86 17.98 -7.82 3.38
CA ASN A 86 18.59 -7.14 2.25
C ASN A 86 17.55 -6.57 1.28
N GLN A 87 16.31 -7.03 1.36
CA GLN A 87 15.23 -6.63 0.46
C GLN A 87 14.27 -5.73 1.21
N PHE A 88 13.97 -4.58 0.63
CA PHE A 88 13.12 -3.54 1.18
C PHE A 88 12.04 -3.19 0.15
N GLY A 89 10.82 -3.03 0.62
CA GLY A 89 9.67 -2.74 -0.23
C GLY A 89 8.50 -2.29 0.64
N VAL A 90 7.47 -1.77 -0.03
CA VAL A 90 6.23 -1.30 0.59
C VAL A 90 5.00 -1.94 -0.04
N ALA A 91 5.19 -2.87 -0.99
CA ALA A 91 4.12 -3.68 -1.55
C ALA A 91 3.98 -4.98 -0.74
N GLY A 92 3.59 -6.08 -1.40
CA GLY A 92 3.33 -7.35 -0.73
C GLY A 92 4.43 -7.76 0.23
N CYS A 93 4.01 -8.36 1.36
CA CYS A 93 4.85 -8.81 2.48
C CYS A 93 5.30 -7.71 3.46
N ALA A 94 5.16 -6.42 3.14
CA ALA A 94 5.58 -5.31 4.02
C ALA A 94 4.59 -4.13 4.10
N ASP A 95 3.77 -3.96 3.06
CA ASP A 95 2.65 -3.00 2.94
C ASP A 95 1.99 -2.56 4.26
N SER A 96 1.20 -3.44 4.87
CA SER A 96 0.27 -3.08 5.93
C SER A 96 0.96 -2.79 7.28
N LEU A 97 2.22 -3.23 7.45
CA LEU A 97 3.08 -2.77 8.54
C LEU A 97 3.28 -1.25 8.48
N TYR A 98 3.55 -0.71 7.29
CA TYR A 98 3.75 0.74 7.10
C TYR A 98 2.43 1.49 7.11
N GLU A 99 1.40 0.91 6.49
CA GLU A 99 0.04 1.48 6.46
C GLU A 99 -0.52 1.76 7.86
N TYR A 100 -0.27 0.85 8.80
CA TYR A 100 -0.78 0.95 10.17
C TYR A 100 -0.15 2.07 10.98
N LEU A 101 1.04 2.56 10.61
CA LEU A 101 1.73 3.60 11.39
C LEU A 101 0.93 4.90 11.46
N PRO A 102 0.64 5.61 10.35
CA PRO A 102 -0.14 6.84 10.42
C PRO A 102 -1.61 6.57 10.81
N LYS A 103 -2.15 5.40 10.46
CA LYS A 103 -3.51 5.00 10.86
C LYS A 103 -3.60 4.83 12.40
N MET A 104 -2.58 4.28 13.05
CA MET A 104 -2.51 4.19 14.52
C MET A 104 -2.36 5.56 15.18
N TYR A 105 -1.59 6.48 14.59
CA TYR A 105 -1.56 7.87 15.05
C TYR A 105 -2.97 8.49 15.01
N ALA A 106 -3.72 8.26 13.93
CA ALA A 106 -5.10 8.73 13.80
C ALA A 106 -6.07 8.09 14.81
N LEU A 107 -5.95 6.77 15.05
CA LEU A 107 -6.80 6.01 15.99
C LEU A 107 -6.55 6.39 17.45
N THR A 108 -5.31 6.69 17.81
CA THR A 108 -4.92 7.06 19.18
C THR A 108 -5.09 8.57 19.43
N GLY A 109 -5.47 9.34 18.40
CA GLY A 109 -5.59 10.79 18.50
C GLY A 109 -4.24 11.50 18.71
N GLY A 110 -3.14 10.89 18.29
CA GLY A 110 -1.78 11.41 18.45
C GLY A 110 -1.21 11.28 19.86
N LEU A 111 -1.82 10.47 20.74
CA LEU A 111 -1.35 10.24 22.11
C LEU A 111 -0.13 9.32 22.20
N GLU A 112 0.20 8.62 21.11
CA GLU A 112 1.37 7.75 20.99
C GLU A 112 2.37 8.30 19.96
N PRO A 113 3.40 9.06 20.41
CA PRO A 113 4.34 9.75 19.51
C PRO A 113 5.14 8.81 18.60
N ARG A 114 5.33 7.55 18.98
CA ARG A 114 6.06 6.53 18.21
C ARG A 114 5.54 6.42 16.78
N TYR A 115 4.23 6.46 16.60
CA TYR A 115 3.61 6.25 15.31
C TYR A 115 3.85 7.42 14.37
N GLU A 116 3.88 8.65 14.87
CA GLU A 116 4.32 9.80 14.07
C GLU A 116 5.79 9.68 13.68
N SER A 117 6.67 9.39 14.65
CA SER A 117 8.10 9.28 14.38
C SER A 117 8.41 8.19 13.35
N MET A 118 7.82 7.00 13.53
CA MET A 118 8.05 5.88 12.62
C MET A 118 7.43 6.13 11.24
N SER A 119 6.26 6.77 11.16
CA SER A 119 5.64 7.14 9.88
C SER A 119 6.53 8.11 9.11
N ARG A 120 7.09 9.13 9.79
CA ARG A 120 7.99 10.09 9.14
C ARG A 120 9.25 9.41 8.61
N ALA A 121 9.89 8.57 9.42
CA ALA A 121 11.08 7.85 9.01
C ALA A 121 10.82 6.92 7.81
N PHE A 122 9.70 6.20 7.81
CA PHE A 122 9.25 5.38 6.69
C PHE A 122 9.03 6.22 5.43
N LEU A 123 8.20 7.27 5.49
CA LEU A 123 7.84 8.06 4.31
C LEU A 123 9.05 8.79 3.72
N GLU A 124 10.00 9.23 4.55
CA GLU A 124 11.22 9.88 4.05
C GLU A 124 12.20 8.88 3.42
N ALA A 125 12.27 7.66 3.95
CA ALA A 125 13.15 6.62 3.43
C ALA A 125 12.56 5.98 2.15
N ALA A 126 11.27 5.67 2.13
CA ALA A 126 10.56 5.10 0.98
C ALA A 126 10.64 6.02 -0.24
N ASP A 127 10.44 7.32 -0.03
CA ASP A 127 10.56 8.34 -1.09
C ASP A 127 11.90 8.20 -1.82
N LYS A 128 13.00 8.11 -1.07
CA LYS A 128 14.37 8.05 -1.61
C LYS A 128 14.75 6.69 -2.19
N ALA A 129 14.32 5.61 -1.54
CA ALA A 129 14.81 4.27 -1.83
C ALA A 129 13.95 3.48 -2.82
N LEU A 130 12.64 3.73 -2.83
CA LEU A 130 11.68 2.84 -3.48
C LEU A 130 10.95 3.49 -4.66
N PHE A 131 10.84 4.82 -4.71
CA PHE A 131 10.06 5.46 -5.77
C PHE A 131 10.92 5.95 -6.91
N PHE A 132 10.39 5.80 -8.12
CA PHE A 132 11.04 6.25 -9.33
C PHE A 132 10.03 6.91 -10.27
N ARG A 133 10.54 7.82 -11.10
CA ARG A 133 9.77 8.34 -12.22
C ARG A 133 9.94 7.38 -13.40
N PRO A 134 8.86 6.82 -13.97
CA PRO A 134 8.96 6.01 -15.18
C PRO A 134 9.27 6.90 -16.40
N MET A 135 10.06 6.39 -17.33
CA MET A 135 10.31 7.03 -18.63
C MET A 135 9.14 6.73 -19.56
N LEU A 136 8.25 7.72 -19.73
CA LEU A 136 6.99 7.57 -20.47
C LEU A 136 7.01 8.39 -21.78
N PRO A 137 6.33 7.91 -22.85
CA PRO A 137 6.21 8.67 -24.10
C PRO A 137 5.54 10.04 -23.93
N GLY A 138 4.52 10.13 -23.07
CA GLY A 138 3.79 11.36 -22.78
C GLY A 138 4.48 12.27 -21.76
N ASN A 139 5.59 11.82 -21.18
CA ASN A 139 6.36 12.52 -20.14
C ASN A 139 5.51 12.90 -18.91
N GLU A 140 4.52 12.07 -18.57
CA GLU A 140 3.65 12.26 -17.42
C GLU A 140 4.49 12.38 -16.13
N ASP A 141 4.16 13.36 -15.29
CA ASP A 141 4.84 13.60 -14.02
C ASP A 141 4.19 12.74 -12.92
N VAL A 142 4.49 11.45 -12.94
CA VAL A 142 4.00 10.43 -11.99
C VAL A 142 5.16 9.71 -11.32
N LEU A 143 4.87 9.06 -10.19
CA LEU A 143 5.82 8.18 -9.51
C LEU A 143 5.29 6.75 -9.50
N MET A 144 6.19 5.80 -9.71
CA MET A 144 5.97 4.37 -9.60
C MET A 144 6.73 3.82 -8.40
N ILE A 145 6.26 2.69 -7.90
CA ILE A 145 6.77 2.07 -6.67
C ILE A 145 7.62 0.88 -7.06
N GLY A 146 8.87 0.86 -6.63
CA GLY A 146 9.79 -0.25 -6.79
C GLY A 146 10.10 -0.93 -5.47
N THR A 147 11.08 -1.82 -5.51
CA THR A 147 11.73 -2.41 -4.33
C THR A 147 13.22 -2.06 -4.34
N ALA A 148 13.89 -2.22 -3.21
CA ALA A 148 15.33 -1.99 -3.10
C ALA A 148 16.02 -3.23 -2.55
N ASP A 149 17.10 -3.64 -3.21
CA ASP A 149 18.02 -4.67 -2.72
C ASP A 149 19.33 -4.01 -2.28
N VAL A 150 19.84 -4.41 -1.11
CA VAL A 150 21.14 -3.97 -0.58
C VAL A 150 22.11 -5.15 -0.59
N THR A 151 23.16 -5.07 -1.41
CA THR A 151 24.19 -6.10 -1.48
C THR A 151 24.95 -6.21 -0.15
N VAL A 152 25.53 -7.38 0.12
CA VAL A 152 26.13 -7.68 1.44
C VAL A 152 27.44 -6.92 1.67
N ASP A 153 28.12 -6.50 0.60
CA ASP A 153 29.50 -6.05 0.70
C ASP A 153 29.64 -4.55 1.01
N GLU A 154 28.69 -3.68 0.65
CA GLU A 154 28.73 -2.25 1.01
C GLU A 154 27.33 -1.67 1.25
N LYS A 155 27.14 -0.89 2.33
CA LYS A 155 25.88 -0.16 2.62
C LYS A 155 25.51 0.88 1.54
N GLU A 156 26.44 1.19 0.64
CA GLU A 156 26.28 2.21 -0.40
C GLU A 156 25.71 1.65 -1.72
N ASP A 157 25.63 0.32 -1.88
CA ASP A 157 25.12 -0.34 -3.09
C ASP A 157 23.64 -0.71 -2.97
N MET A 158 22.80 0.26 -2.63
CA MET A 158 21.34 0.09 -2.71
C MET A 158 20.92 0.14 -4.18
N VAL A 159 20.34 -0.95 -4.68
CA VAL A 159 19.87 -1.09 -6.06
C VAL A 159 18.35 -1.03 -6.08
N LEU A 160 17.80 0.00 -6.74
CA LEU A 160 16.38 0.06 -7.06
C LEU A 160 16.03 -1.00 -8.11
N ILE A 161 15.01 -1.79 -7.80
CA ILE A 161 14.34 -2.70 -8.73
C ILE A 161 13.05 -2.03 -9.17
N PRO A 162 12.95 -1.56 -10.44
CA PRO A 162 11.76 -0.88 -10.96
C PRO A 162 10.68 -1.89 -11.32
N GLU A 163 10.23 -2.64 -10.32
CA GLU A 163 9.11 -3.56 -10.38
C GLU A 163 8.01 -3.06 -9.46
N SER A 164 6.87 -2.74 -10.05
CA SER A 164 5.70 -2.26 -9.33
C SER A 164 4.69 -3.38 -9.19
N GLU A 165 4.00 -3.37 -8.06
CA GLU A 165 2.91 -4.28 -7.74
C GLU A 165 1.64 -3.48 -7.49
N HIS A 166 0.47 -4.04 -7.81
CA HIS A 166 -0.82 -3.42 -7.46
C HIS A 166 -0.91 -3.14 -5.95
N LEU A 167 -0.41 -4.08 -5.14
CA LEU A 167 -0.30 -3.96 -3.68
C LEU A 167 0.44 -2.71 -3.22
N GLY A 168 1.36 -2.13 -4.00
CA GLY A 168 2.02 -0.89 -3.62
C GLY A 168 1.10 0.34 -3.66
N CYS A 169 -0.01 0.28 -4.40
CA CYS A 169 -0.78 1.46 -4.75
C CYS A 169 -1.44 2.18 -3.58
N PHE A 170 -1.64 1.54 -2.40
CA PHE A 170 -2.19 2.18 -1.20
C PHE A 170 -1.32 3.33 -0.68
N VAL A 171 -0.01 3.30 -1.00
CA VAL A 171 0.98 4.24 -0.46
C VAL A 171 0.65 5.68 -0.84
N GLY A 172 0.04 5.92 -2.02
CA GLY A 172 -0.42 7.25 -2.42
C GLY A 172 -1.40 7.87 -1.41
N GLY A 173 -2.40 7.09 -1.00
CA GLY A 173 -3.37 7.45 0.04
C GLY A 173 -2.70 7.64 1.40
N ILE A 174 -1.69 6.82 1.75
CA ILE A 174 -0.93 6.97 2.99
C ILE A 174 -0.12 8.26 3.03
N TYR A 175 0.48 8.70 1.93
CA TYR A 175 1.10 10.04 1.84
C TYR A 175 0.06 11.14 2.03
N GLY A 176 -1.09 11.04 1.37
CA GLY A 176 -2.18 12.00 1.53
C GLY A 176 -2.64 12.13 2.99
N LEU A 177 -2.99 10.99 3.61
CA LEU A 177 -3.42 10.91 5.00
C LEU A 177 -2.36 11.48 5.96
N SER A 178 -1.11 11.03 5.80
CA SER A 178 0.02 11.47 6.62
C SER A 178 0.30 12.96 6.46
N GLY A 179 0.19 13.50 5.24
CA GLY A 179 0.35 14.92 4.98
C GLY A 179 -0.64 15.78 5.76
N LYS A 180 -1.90 15.32 5.90
CA LYS A 180 -2.90 15.99 6.73
C LYS A 180 -2.66 15.81 8.22
N LEU A 181 -2.35 14.59 8.68
CA LEU A 181 -2.10 14.30 10.10
C LEU A 181 -0.89 15.07 10.64
N PHE A 182 0.18 15.13 9.85
CA PHE A 182 1.48 15.62 10.27
C PHE A 182 1.83 17.01 9.74
N ARG A 183 0.86 17.69 9.11
CA ARG A 183 0.96 19.06 8.55
C ARG A 183 2.11 19.20 7.55
N ARG A 184 2.17 18.26 6.60
CA ARG A 184 3.14 18.18 5.51
C ARG A 184 2.39 18.32 4.18
N PRO A 185 2.04 19.56 3.76
CA PRO A 185 1.28 19.77 2.51
C PRO A 185 1.99 19.19 1.28
N GLU A 186 3.32 19.16 1.28
CA GLU A 186 4.12 18.57 0.21
C GLU A 186 3.80 17.09 -0.02
N TRP A 187 3.53 16.33 1.05
CA TRP A 187 3.17 14.91 0.95
C TRP A 187 1.81 14.70 0.31
N VAL A 188 0.89 15.66 0.45
CA VAL A 188 -0.40 15.62 -0.22
C VAL A 188 -0.26 16.09 -1.67
N GLU A 189 0.31 17.27 -1.87
CA GLU A 189 0.28 17.98 -3.16
C GLU A 189 1.28 17.45 -4.18
N SER A 190 2.34 16.77 -3.73
CA SER A 190 3.37 16.16 -4.58
C SER A 190 3.36 14.64 -4.48
N GLN A 191 3.92 14.04 -3.43
CA GLN A 191 4.11 12.58 -3.36
C GLN A 191 2.78 11.81 -3.50
N GLY A 192 1.78 12.13 -2.68
CA GLY A 192 0.47 11.45 -2.71
C GLY A 192 -0.22 11.54 -4.06
N VAL A 193 -0.24 12.74 -4.67
CA VAL A 193 -0.79 12.95 -6.03
C VAL A 193 -0.01 12.13 -7.07
N LYS A 194 1.33 12.23 -7.10
CA LYS A 194 2.15 11.59 -8.13
C LYS A 194 2.13 10.07 -8.06
N ILE A 195 2.13 9.51 -6.86
CA ILE A 195 2.07 8.05 -6.65
C ILE A 195 0.68 7.54 -7.03
N THR A 196 -0.39 8.20 -6.56
CA THR A 196 -1.76 7.82 -6.92
C THR A 196 -2.00 7.92 -8.43
N ASN A 197 -1.53 9.00 -9.06
CA ASN A 197 -1.63 9.14 -10.51
C ASN A 197 -0.74 8.15 -11.27
N GLY A 198 0.34 7.65 -10.68
CA GLY A 198 1.14 6.54 -11.24
C GLY A 198 0.33 5.25 -11.33
N CYS A 199 -0.41 4.90 -10.26
CA CYS A 199 -1.32 3.76 -10.28
C CYS A 199 -2.49 3.95 -11.26
N VAL A 200 -3.10 5.14 -11.29
CA VAL A 200 -4.14 5.48 -12.27
C VAL A 200 -3.60 5.41 -13.71
N TYR A 201 -2.36 5.85 -13.94
CA TYR A 201 -1.70 5.70 -15.23
C TYR A 201 -1.56 4.22 -15.62
N ALA A 202 -1.17 3.35 -14.68
CA ALA A 202 -1.05 1.93 -14.95
C ALA A 202 -2.40 1.28 -15.34
N TYR A 203 -3.50 1.70 -14.72
CA TYR A 203 -4.87 1.30 -15.11
C TYR A 203 -5.19 1.76 -16.54
N ARG A 204 -5.02 3.05 -16.82
CA ARG A 204 -5.35 3.66 -18.13
C ARG A 204 -4.48 3.17 -19.28
N ALA A 205 -3.24 2.74 -18.98
CA ALA A 205 -2.31 2.25 -19.99
C ALA A 205 -2.72 0.87 -20.54
N MET A 206 -3.45 0.07 -19.78
CA MET A 206 -3.87 -1.26 -20.20
C MET A 206 -5.13 -1.19 -21.08
N PRO A 207 -5.23 -2.02 -22.14
CA PRO A 207 -6.40 -2.02 -23.02
C PRO A 207 -7.74 -2.32 -22.33
N THR A 208 -7.71 -3.07 -21.22
CA THR A 208 -8.91 -3.39 -20.44
C THR A 208 -9.31 -2.28 -19.47
N GLY A 209 -8.46 -1.28 -19.26
CA GLY A 209 -8.64 -0.27 -18.21
C GLY A 209 -8.33 -0.76 -16.80
N MET A 210 -7.73 -1.95 -16.63
CA MET A 210 -7.29 -2.50 -15.35
C MET A 210 -5.78 -2.72 -15.34
N MET A 211 -5.08 -2.32 -14.27
CA MET A 211 -3.62 -2.54 -14.18
C MET A 211 -3.28 -4.00 -13.83
N PRO A 212 -2.12 -4.51 -14.27
CA PRO A 212 -1.66 -5.84 -13.90
C PRO A 212 -1.17 -5.90 -12.45
N GLU A 213 -1.21 -7.09 -11.85
CA GLU A 213 -0.73 -7.35 -10.49
C GLU A 213 0.75 -7.01 -10.32
N ARG A 214 1.61 -7.33 -11.32
CA ARG A 214 3.05 -7.01 -11.30
C ARG A 214 3.60 -6.62 -12.67
N TYR A 215 4.38 -5.56 -12.73
CA TYR A 215 4.96 -5.04 -13.97
C TYR A 215 6.29 -4.31 -13.75
N ASN A 216 7.12 -4.27 -14.79
CA ASN A 216 8.37 -3.50 -14.80
C ASN A 216 8.29 -2.34 -15.78
N MET A 217 8.93 -1.24 -15.42
CA MET A 217 9.08 -0.06 -16.28
C MET A 217 10.54 0.37 -16.33
N VAL A 218 10.88 1.21 -17.30
CA VAL A 218 12.21 1.83 -17.35
C VAL A 218 12.21 3.10 -16.51
N PRO A 219 13.03 3.20 -15.46
CA PRO A 219 13.13 4.43 -14.67
C PRO A 219 13.88 5.52 -15.45
N CYS A 220 13.50 6.77 -15.22
CA CYS A 220 14.33 7.93 -15.53
C CYS A 220 15.66 7.84 -14.76
N GLN A 221 16.71 8.50 -15.27
CA GLN A 221 18.01 8.54 -14.59
C GLN A 221 17.90 9.11 -13.16
N SER A 222 17.01 10.08 -12.97
CA SER A 222 16.61 10.59 -11.66
C SER A 222 15.10 10.80 -11.64
N ARG A 223 14.50 10.56 -10.47
CA ARG A 223 13.07 10.82 -10.22
C ARG A 223 12.70 12.30 -10.40
N ASP A 224 13.65 13.20 -10.12
CA ASP A 224 13.47 14.66 -10.16
C ASP A 224 13.85 15.26 -11.53
N ASP A 225 14.23 14.40 -12.49
CA ASP A 225 14.63 14.82 -13.82
C ASP A 225 13.42 15.31 -14.64
N LYS A 226 13.17 16.62 -14.58
CA LYS A 226 12.17 17.31 -15.42
C LYS A 226 12.48 17.18 -16.92
N SER A 227 13.70 16.80 -17.28
CA SER A 227 14.15 16.57 -18.65
C SER A 227 14.11 15.10 -19.08
N CYS A 228 13.53 14.20 -18.26
CA CYS A 228 13.36 12.79 -18.60
C CYS A 228 12.46 12.62 -19.84
N LYS A 229 13.07 12.75 -21.02
CA LYS A 229 12.40 12.58 -22.30
C LYS A 229 12.39 11.10 -22.65
N TRP A 230 11.34 10.70 -23.34
CA TRP A 230 11.25 9.38 -23.94
C TRP A 230 12.49 9.04 -24.76
N ASN A 231 13.11 7.90 -24.46
CA ASN A 231 14.24 7.36 -25.20
C ASN A 231 13.88 5.93 -25.67
N GLU A 232 13.49 5.83 -26.95
CA GLU A 232 13.09 4.57 -27.58
C GLU A 232 14.22 3.53 -27.55
N GLU A 233 15.48 3.94 -27.79
CA GLU A 233 16.63 3.03 -27.82
C GLU A 233 16.92 2.43 -26.43
N LEU A 234 16.84 3.26 -25.39
CA LEU A 234 16.98 2.80 -24.01
C LEU A 234 15.85 1.84 -23.65
N TRP A 235 14.60 2.19 -23.97
CA TRP A 235 13.45 1.31 -23.72
C TRP A 235 13.59 -0.04 -24.43
N GLU A 236 13.93 -0.04 -25.73
CA GLU A 236 14.19 -1.26 -26.50
C GLU A 236 15.30 -2.12 -25.89
N ARG A 237 16.37 -1.50 -25.39
CA ARG A 237 17.46 -2.22 -24.73
C ARG A 237 17.02 -2.86 -23.41
N GLU A 238 16.31 -2.13 -22.54
CA GLU A 238 15.83 -2.67 -21.26
C GLU A 238 14.77 -3.74 -21.47
N LYS A 239 13.86 -3.53 -22.43
CA LYS A 239 12.86 -4.51 -22.88
C LYS A 239 13.50 -5.83 -23.30
N ARG A 240 14.60 -5.81 -24.06
CA ARG A 240 15.33 -7.03 -24.48
C ARG A 240 15.95 -7.82 -23.32
N LYS A 241 16.16 -7.20 -22.15
CA LYS A 241 16.62 -7.90 -20.94
C LYS A 241 15.50 -8.70 -20.26
N ARG A 242 14.24 -8.51 -20.69
CA ARG A 242 13.05 -9.11 -20.08
C ARG A 242 12.43 -10.15 -21.01
N PRO A 243 12.72 -11.45 -20.83
CA PRO A 243 12.18 -12.50 -21.69
C PRO A 243 10.65 -12.62 -21.58
N GLU A 244 10.05 -12.10 -20.50
CA GLU A 244 8.60 -12.12 -20.29
C GLU A 244 7.85 -11.03 -21.08
N TRP A 245 8.54 -10.06 -21.70
CA TRP A 245 7.91 -8.99 -22.46
C TRP A 245 7.05 -9.51 -23.63
N LYS A 246 5.95 -8.80 -23.92
CA LYS A 246 5.03 -9.12 -25.02
C LYS A 246 4.81 -7.90 -25.90
N GLU A 247 4.67 -8.13 -27.20
CA GLU A 247 4.57 -7.07 -28.23
C GLU A 247 3.41 -6.11 -28.02
N HIS A 248 2.30 -6.60 -27.47
CA HIS A 248 1.10 -5.80 -27.24
C HIS A 248 1.16 -4.93 -25.98
N LEU A 249 2.25 -4.98 -25.20
CA LEU A 249 2.37 -4.13 -24.02
C LEU A 249 2.57 -2.66 -24.42
N PRO A 250 1.92 -1.71 -23.73
CA PRO A 250 2.09 -0.29 -24.00
C PRO A 250 3.53 0.17 -23.76
N LYS A 251 3.94 1.20 -24.51
CA LYS A 251 5.27 1.82 -24.34
C LYS A 251 5.47 2.31 -22.90
N GLY A 252 6.71 2.22 -22.43
CA GLY A 252 7.09 2.50 -21.03
C GLY A 252 7.07 1.24 -20.14
N PHE A 253 6.22 0.26 -20.46
CA PHE A 253 6.24 -1.05 -19.80
C PHE A 253 7.27 -1.95 -20.46
N THR A 254 7.96 -2.75 -19.65
CA THR A 254 8.93 -3.75 -20.09
C THR A 254 8.52 -5.16 -19.70
N THR A 255 7.53 -5.32 -18.84
CA THR A 255 6.84 -6.59 -18.54
C THR A 255 5.43 -6.32 -18.04
N ALA A 256 4.59 -7.34 -18.07
CA ALA A 256 3.47 -7.54 -17.15
C ALA A 256 3.66 -8.95 -16.57
N LYS A 257 4.56 -9.05 -15.57
CA LYS A 257 5.02 -10.32 -15.00
C LYS A 257 3.87 -11.15 -14.44
N ASP A 258 2.92 -10.48 -13.81
CA ASP A 258 1.65 -11.05 -13.43
C ASP A 258 0.56 -10.19 -14.06
N PRO A 259 -0.02 -10.61 -15.20
CA PRO A 259 -1.00 -9.83 -15.94
C PRO A 259 -2.41 -9.92 -15.35
N ARG A 260 -2.58 -10.61 -14.22
CA ARG A 260 -3.89 -10.81 -13.61
C ARG A 260 -4.37 -9.53 -12.93
N TYR A 261 -5.68 -9.41 -12.79
CA TYR A 261 -6.32 -8.48 -11.86
C TYR A 261 -7.27 -9.28 -10.98
N ILE A 262 -6.91 -9.38 -9.70
CA ILE A 262 -7.57 -10.27 -8.73
C ILE A 262 -8.53 -9.51 -7.81
N LEU A 263 -9.22 -8.49 -8.35
CA LEU A 263 -10.25 -7.70 -7.65
C LEU A 263 -9.72 -6.79 -6.54
N ARG A 264 -8.42 -6.48 -6.59
CA ARG A 264 -7.70 -5.74 -5.55
C ARG A 264 -8.09 -4.26 -5.41
N PRO A 265 -8.05 -3.70 -4.18
CA PRO A 265 -8.53 -2.35 -3.90
C PRO A 265 -7.47 -1.24 -3.85
N GLU A 266 -6.17 -1.54 -3.80
CA GLU A 266 -5.18 -0.58 -3.27
C GLU A 266 -5.08 0.71 -4.10
N ALA A 267 -5.28 0.63 -5.42
CA ALA A 267 -5.36 1.81 -6.29
C ALA A 267 -6.61 2.65 -6.02
N ILE A 268 -7.79 2.02 -5.89
CA ILE A 268 -9.03 2.75 -5.61
C ILE A 268 -9.07 3.29 -4.17
N GLU A 269 -8.41 2.63 -3.21
CA GLU A 269 -8.19 3.19 -1.86
C GLU A 269 -7.48 4.54 -1.95
N SER A 270 -6.32 4.59 -2.63
CA SER A 270 -5.55 5.82 -2.78
C SER A 270 -6.33 6.90 -3.52
N VAL A 271 -7.04 6.54 -4.58
CA VAL A 271 -7.91 7.46 -5.32
C VAL A 271 -9.00 8.05 -4.40
N PHE A 272 -9.68 7.21 -3.61
CA PHE A 272 -10.68 7.65 -2.63
C PHE A 272 -10.08 8.60 -1.58
N VAL A 273 -8.94 8.24 -0.99
CA VAL A 273 -8.28 9.05 0.05
C VAL A 273 -7.85 10.40 -0.52
N MET A 274 -7.24 10.41 -1.70
CA MET A 274 -6.80 11.63 -2.36
C MET A 274 -7.97 12.52 -2.78
N TRP A 275 -9.07 11.93 -3.26
CA TRP A 275 -10.32 12.66 -3.51
C TRP A 275 -10.83 13.35 -2.24
N ARG A 276 -10.98 12.62 -1.12
CA ARG A 276 -11.50 13.18 0.14
C ARG A 276 -10.59 14.26 0.72
N ILE A 277 -9.28 14.14 0.55
CA ILE A 277 -8.30 15.07 1.13
C ILE A 277 -8.15 16.35 0.29
N THR A 278 -8.19 16.23 -1.04
CA THR A 278 -7.86 17.33 -1.94
C THR A 278 -9.06 17.96 -2.62
N GLY A 279 -10.16 17.22 -2.77
CA GLY A 279 -11.33 17.64 -3.56
C GLY A 279 -11.04 17.79 -5.06
N LYS A 280 -9.92 17.26 -5.57
CA LYS A 280 -9.60 17.34 -6.99
C LYS A 280 -10.43 16.33 -7.79
N GLN A 281 -11.20 16.85 -8.74
CA GLN A 281 -12.13 16.06 -9.55
C GLN A 281 -11.45 14.93 -10.33
N GLU A 282 -10.17 15.09 -10.70
CA GLU A 282 -9.38 14.08 -11.41
C GLU A 282 -9.39 12.71 -10.72
N PHE A 283 -9.44 12.66 -9.39
CA PHE A 283 -9.50 11.41 -8.63
C PHE A 283 -10.89 10.79 -8.70
N GLN A 284 -11.95 11.59 -8.66
CA GLN A 284 -13.32 11.06 -8.80
C GLN A 284 -13.59 10.57 -10.24
N GLU A 285 -13.04 11.25 -11.25
CA GLU A 285 -13.06 10.80 -12.64
C GLU A 285 -12.29 9.49 -12.81
N ALA A 286 -11.07 9.40 -12.25
CA ALA A 286 -10.29 8.16 -12.25
C ALA A 286 -11.04 7.00 -11.56
N ALA A 287 -11.71 7.27 -10.43
CA ALA A 287 -12.54 6.26 -9.76
C ALA A 287 -13.67 5.76 -10.65
N TRP A 288 -14.26 6.61 -11.49
CA TRP A 288 -15.32 6.22 -12.41
C TRP A 288 -14.79 5.37 -13.56
N ASP A 289 -13.71 5.81 -14.20
CA ASP A 289 -13.03 5.07 -15.27
C ASP A 289 -12.65 3.65 -14.78
N MET A 290 -12.07 3.57 -13.57
CA MET A 290 -11.70 2.31 -12.93
C MET A 290 -12.92 1.44 -12.63
N PHE A 291 -14.01 2.03 -12.12
CA PHE A 291 -15.24 1.28 -11.81
C PHE A 291 -15.85 0.68 -13.07
N GLU A 292 -15.96 1.44 -14.16
CA GLU A 292 -16.50 0.94 -15.43
C GLU A 292 -15.67 -0.22 -15.97
N ALA A 293 -14.34 -0.05 -16.02
CA ALA A 293 -13.42 -1.08 -16.49
C ALA A 293 -13.48 -2.35 -15.64
N VAL A 294 -13.43 -2.21 -14.31
CA VAL A 294 -13.46 -3.33 -13.38
C VAL A 294 -14.81 -4.03 -13.39
N SER A 295 -15.92 -3.27 -13.38
CA SER A 295 -17.27 -3.85 -13.40
C SER A 295 -17.49 -4.67 -14.67
N ILE A 296 -17.17 -4.12 -15.84
CA ILE A 296 -17.33 -4.83 -17.13
C ILE A 296 -16.35 -6.01 -17.24
N GLY A 297 -15.10 -5.79 -16.86
CA GLY A 297 -14.03 -6.78 -17.01
C GLY A 297 -14.21 -8.02 -16.15
N THR A 298 -14.77 -7.87 -14.95
CA THR A 298 -14.83 -8.92 -13.93
C THR A 298 -16.19 -9.60 -13.84
N GLU A 299 -17.26 -9.03 -14.41
CA GLU A 299 -18.63 -9.55 -14.32
C GLU A 299 -18.78 -11.02 -14.77
N THR A 300 -19.59 -11.77 -14.02
CA THR A 300 -20.04 -13.13 -14.33
C THR A 300 -21.56 -13.20 -14.25
N ASP A 301 -22.15 -14.36 -14.57
CA ASP A 301 -23.60 -14.56 -14.44
C ASP A 301 -24.13 -14.37 -13.01
N PHE A 302 -23.26 -14.46 -11.99
CA PHE A 302 -23.66 -14.43 -10.58
C PHE A 302 -23.04 -13.29 -9.78
N ALA A 303 -21.84 -12.84 -10.13
CA ALA A 303 -21.07 -11.85 -9.37
C ALA A 303 -19.89 -11.31 -10.20
N ASN A 304 -18.68 -11.32 -9.63
CA ASN A 304 -17.43 -10.88 -10.25
C ASN A 304 -16.34 -11.94 -10.00
N ALA A 305 -15.34 -11.99 -10.86
CA ALA A 305 -14.24 -12.94 -10.77
C ALA A 305 -12.92 -12.31 -11.21
N ALA A 306 -11.82 -12.83 -10.65
CA ALA A 306 -10.48 -12.42 -11.03
C ALA A 306 -10.24 -12.60 -12.54
N VAL A 307 -9.58 -11.63 -13.17
CA VAL A 307 -9.24 -11.62 -14.60
C VAL A 307 -7.82 -12.12 -14.79
N LEU A 308 -7.62 -13.05 -15.73
CA LEU A 308 -6.34 -13.74 -15.95
C LEU A 308 -5.32 -12.93 -16.76
N ASP A 309 -5.78 -12.03 -17.64
CA ASP A 309 -4.90 -11.20 -18.46
C ASP A 309 -5.56 -9.85 -18.79
N VAL A 310 -5.15 -8.78 -18.11
CA VAL A 310 -5.64 -7.41 -18.33
C VAL A 310 -4.95 -6.70 -19.50
N THR A 311 -3.92 -7.31 -20.07
CA THR A 311 -3.12 -6.69 -21.14
C THR A 311 -3.77 -6.81 -22.51
N LYS A 312 -4.89 -7.54 -22.62
CA LYS A 312 -5.65 -7.75 -23.86
C LYS A 312 -7.14 -7.54 -23.63
N ALA A 313 -7.76 -6.70 -24.45
CA ALA A 313 -9.19 -6.41 -24.40
C ALA A 313 -10.00 -7.34 -25.32
N GLU A 314 -9.80 -8.65 -25.21
CA GLU A 314 -10.53 -9.67 -25.98
C GLU A 314 -11.70 -10.21 -25.14
N TYR A 315 -12.87 -9.56 -25.24
CA TYR A 315 -14.04 -9.89 -24.42
C TYR A 315 -14.80 -11.13 -24.93
N PRO A 316 -15.35 -11.97 -24.03
CA PRO A 316 -15.24 -11.89 -22.57
C PRO A 316 -13.81 -12.22 -22.10
N LEU A 317 -13.30 -11.45 -21.14
CA LEU A 317 -11.96 -11.66 -20.60
C LEU A 317 -11.87 -13.05 -19.94
N PRO A 318 -10.71 -13.73 -20.03
CA PRO A 318 -10.50 -14.99 -19.32
C PRO A 318 -10.50 -14.75 -17.81
N LYS A 319 -11.30 -15.53 -17.07
CA LYS A 319 -11.48 -15.37 -15.63
C LYS A 319 -11.10 -16.64 -14.87
N GLU A 320 -10.62 -16.46 -13.65
CA GLU A 320 -10.45 -17.52 -12.66
C GLU A 320 -11.75 -17.66 -11.87
N ASP A 321 -12.20 -18.89 -11.54
CA ASP A 321 -13.42 -19.13 -10.76
C ASP A 321 -13.19 -18.84 -9.28
N TYR A 322 -12.90 -17.58 -8.99
CA TYR A 322 -12.47 -17.12 -7.67
C TYR A 322 -12.83 -15.64 -7.48
N MET A 323 -13.52 -15.36 -6.37
CA MET A 323 -13.89 -14.01 -5.93
C MET A 323 -13.43 -13.81 -4.50
N GLU A 324 -12.42 -12.97 -4.35
CA GLU A 324 -11.85 -12.67 -3.04
C GLU A 324 -12.82 -11.87 -2.17
N SER A 325 -12.76 -12.07 -0.85
CA SER A 325 -13.66 -11.39 0.07
C SER A 325 -13.48 -9.87 0.08
N PHE A 326 -12.27 -9.39 -0.20
CA PHE A 326 -11.95 -7.96 -0.32
C PHE A 326 -12.59 -7.28 -1.53
N TRP A 327 -13.13 -8.02 -2.50
CA TRP A 327 -13.99 -7.42 -3.53
C TRP A 327 -15.17 -6.67 -2.88
N LEU A 328 -15.83 -7.33 -1.92
CA LEU A 328 -16.97 -6.79 -1.21
C LEU A 328 -16.53 -5.87 -0.07
N ALA A 329 -15.50 -6.27 0.68
CA ALA A 329 -15.04 -5.49 1.82
C ALA A 329 -14.38 -4.19 1.38
N GLU A 330 -13.59 -4.18 0.33
CA GLU A 330 -12.69 -3.06 0.02
C GLU A 330 -13.02 -2.39 -1.30
N THR A 331 -12.91 -3.13 -2.41
CA THR A 331 -12.96 -2.56 -3.76
C THR A 331 -14.29 -1.84 -4.01
N LEU A 332 -15.42 -2.53 -3.77
CA LEU A 332 -16.75 -1.91 -3.88
C LEU A 332 -16.98 -0.81 -2.84
N LYS A 333 -16.42 -0.93 -1.64
CA LYS A 333 -16.55 0.08 -0.58
C LYS A 333 -15.86 1.38 -0.98
N TYR A 334 -14.64 1.32 -1.49
CA TYR A 334 -13.90 2.51 -1.92
C TYR A 334 -14.53 3.16 -3.16
N PHE A 335 -15.00 2.37 -4.13
CA PHE A 335 -15.80 2.92 -5.24
C PHE A 335 -17.05 3.64 -4.73
N TYR A 336 -17.84 3.00 -3.86
CA TYR A 336 -19.02 3.63 -3.27
C TYR A 336 -18.67 4.91 -2.50
N LEU A 337 -17.62 4.88 -1.67
CA LEU A 337 -17.24 6.01 -0.85
C LEU A 337 -16.70 7.20 -1.67
N ALA A 338 -16.07 6.96 -2.82
CA ALA A 338 -15.60 7.99 -3.75
C ALA A 338 -16.76 8.85 -4.30
N PHE A 339 -17.95 8.28 -4.44
CA PHE A 339 -19.14 8.99 -4.93
C PHE A 339 -20.17 9.34 -3.85
N SER A 340 -20.00 8.81 -2.63
CA SER A 340 -20.85 9.17 -1.50
C SER A 340 -20.56 10.57 -0.96
N PRO A 341 -21.53 11.20 -0.26
CA PRO A 341 -21.32 12.46 0.45
C PRO A 341 -20.12 12.43 1.41
N PRO A 342 -19.43 13.58 1.62
CA PRO A 342 -18.19 13.64 2.40
C PRO A 342 -18.33 13.28 3.89
N ASP A 343 -19.56 13.32 4.43
CA ASP A 343 -19.88 12.95 5.82
C ASP A 343 -20.06 11.44 6.02
N VAL A 344 -20.30 10.68 4.95
CA VAL A 344 -20.33 9.21 5.01
C VAL A 344 -18.91 8.70 5.20
N ILE A 345 -18.65 8.04 6.34
CA ILE A 345 -17.33 7.54 6.77
C ILE A 345 -16.24 8.60 6.56
N SER A 346 -16.48 9.80 7.09
CA SER A 346 -15.49 10.88 7.04
C SER A 346 -14.15 10.44 7.63
N LEU A 347 -13.05 10.74 6.94
CA LEU A 347 -11.69 10.48 7.43
C LEU A 347 -11.34 11.30 8.69
N ASP A 348 -12.14 12.33 9.03
CA ASP A 348 -12.03 13.04 10.31
C ASP A 348 -12.58 12.23 11.49
N ASP A 349 -13.59 11.40 11.25
CA ASP A 349 -14.30 10.63 12.27
C ASP A 349 -13.87 9.15 12.30
N PHE A 350 -13.31 8.64 11.21
CA PHE A 350 -12.95 7.23 11.04
C PHE A 350 -11.53 7.05 10.51
N VAL A 351 -10.95 5.91 10.87
CA VAL A 351 -9.76 5.34 10.25
C VAL A 351 -10.12 3.94 9.79
N LEU A 352 -9.82 3.59 8.55
CA LEU A 352 -10.11 2.27 7.99
C LEU A 352 -8.88 1.38 8.20
N ASN A 353 -9.06 0.14 8.66
CA ASN A 353 -7.97 -0.83 8.71
C ASN A 353 -7.53 -1.29 7.30
N THR A 354 -6.60 -2.25 7.20
CA THR A 354 -6.06 -2.74 5.90
C THR A 354 -7.07 -3.54 5.08
N GLU A 355 -8.28 -3.79 5.63
CA GLU A 355 -9.38 -4.49 4.96
C GLU A 355 -10.62 -3.55 4.81
N ALA A 356 -10.33 -2.24 4.72
CA ALA A 356 -11.29 -1.16 4.62
C ALA A 356 -12.38 -1.11 5.72
N HIS A 357 -12.18 -1.73 6.89
CA HIS A 357 -13.16 -1.70 7.98
C HIS A 357 -13.00 -0.45 8.85
N PRO A 358 -14.05 0.40 8.97
CA PRO A 358 -13.91 1.69 9.63
C PRO A 358 -13.96 1.58 11.16
N PHE A 359 -12.94 2.09 11.83
CA PHE A 359 -12.89 2.31 13.28
C PHE A 359 -13.08 3.78 13.61
N ARG A 360 -13.91 4.06 14.63
CA ARG A 360 -14.15 5.43 15.08
C ARG A 360 -12.91 5.99 15.77
N ARG A 361 -12.50 7.18 15.33
CA ARG A 361 -11.44 7.96 15.96
C ARG A 361 -11.95 8.62 17.26
N PRO A 362 -11.07 8.89 18.23
CA PRO A 362 -11.40 9.68 19.40
C PRO A 362 -11.84 11.08 18.99
N LYS A 363 -13.00 11.54 19.47
CA LYS A 363 -13.41 12.92 19.27
C LYS A 363 -12.56 13.83 20.16
N LYS A 364 -12.03 14.92 19.61
CA LYS A 364 -11.50 16.00 20.44
C LYS A 364 -12.60 16.45 21.41
N PRO A 365 -12.32 16.63 22.71
CA PRO A 365 -13.29 17.21 23.62
C PRO A 365 -13.76 18.54 23.02
N ARG A 366 -15.08 18.72 22.88
CA ARG A 366 -15.62 20.04 22.49
C ARG A 366 -15.25 21.01 23.59
N VAL A 367 -14.45 22.01 23.26
CA VAL A 367 -14.00 23.06 24.21
C VAL A 367 -15.19 23.88 24.76
N ASP A 368 -16.37 23.78 24.13
CA ASP A 368 -17.54 24.62 24.45
C ASP A 368 -18.65 23.94 25.28
N ARG A 369 -18.37 22.85 26.01
CA ARG A 369 -19.31 22.39 27.04
C ARG A 369 -18.65 22.46 28.41
N PRO A 370 -19.02 23.42 29.28
CA PRO A 370 -18.58 23.36 30.66
C PRO A 370 -19.01 22.03 31.26
N LEU A 371 -18.08 21.40 31.99
CA LEU A 371 -18.36 20.27 32.85
C LEU A 371 -19.59 20.63 33.70
N LYS A 372 -20.69 19.90 33.52
CA LYS A 372 -21.75 19.91 34.52
C LYS A 372 -21.17 19.23 35.75
N VAL A 373 -20.82 20.06 36.74
CA VAL A 373 -20.57 19.64 38.12
C VAL A 373 -21.84 19.05 38.69
#